data_AF-A0A9P8DMP4-F1
#
_entry.id   AF-A0A9P8DMP4-F1
#
_cell.length_a   1.000
_cell.length_b   1.000
_cell.length_c   1.000
_cell.angle_alpha   90.00
_cell.angle_beta   90.00
_cell.angle_gamma   90.00
#
_symmetry.space_group_name_H-M   'P 1'
#
loop_
_entity.id
_entity.type
_entity.pdbx_description
1 polymer ?
#
loop_
_entity_poly.entity_id
_entity_poly.type
_entity_poly.pdbx_seq_one_letter_code
_entity_poly.pdbx_strand_id
1 'polypeptide(L)'
;MECVGAMGFESFDDLVTSYYADEFEEASKLFHEQRFSRIRRLPGVFAEILEGARRWEASERRGLGEEVLKEAEAVLMLENSEAWQSLQSISDAAMRKDNISTEQIYQNLSTVLPVEHPTVQHGSEIALAQLWQLLHYCISQVGYQKPKY
;
A
#
# COMPACT_ATOMS: atom_id res chain seq x y z
N MET A 1 -2.29 -30.63 17.23
CA MET A 1 -2.48 -29.89 18.50
C MET A 1 -1.54 -30.37 19.59
N GLU A 2 -1.37 -31.69 19.84
CA GLU A 2 -0.44 -32.18 20.88
C GLU A 2 1.00 -31.66 20.72
N CYS A 3 1.57 -31.65 19.50
CA CYS A 3 2.91 -31.12 19.27
C CYS A 3 3.01 -29.60 19.51
N VAL A 4 1.94 -28.85 19.25
CA VAL A 4 1.91 -27.39 19.44
C VAL A 4 1.96 -27.05 20.93
N GLY A 5 1.15 -27.76 21.73
CA GLY A 5 1.20 -27.67 23.19
C GLY A 5 2.55 -28.12 23.76
N ALA A 6 3.15 -29.18 23.20
CA ALA A 6 4.48 -29.64 23.61
C ALA A 6 5.59 -28.60 23.33
N MET A 7 5.39 -27.72 22.35
CA MET A 7 6.28 -26.59 22.06
C MET A 7 5.99 -25.36 22.92
N GLY A 8 4.98 -25.40 23.79
CA GLY A 8 4.63 -24.31 24.71
C GLY A 8 3.65 -23.28 24.14
N PHE A 9 3.03 -23.55 22.98
CA PHE A 9 2.02 -22.67 22.39
C PHE A 9 0.61 -23.13 22.74
N GLU A 10 -0.29 -22.18 23.00
CA GLU A 10 -1.69 -22.47 23.39
C GLU A 10 -2.51 -22.97 22.18
N SER A 11 -2.23 -22.44 20.99
CA SER A 11 -2.88 -22.82 19.75
C SER A 11 -1.91 -22.83 18.55
N PHE A 12 -2.40 -23.37 17.42
CA PHE A 12 -1.66 -23.26 16.15
C PHE A 12 -1.50 -21.80 15.72
N ASP A 13 -2.52 -20.98 15.98
CA ASP A 13 -2.51 -19.57 15.63
C ASP A 13 -1.44 -18.81 16.42
N ASP A 14 -1.24 -19.14 17.70
CA ASP A 14 -0.16 -18.55 18.52
C ASP A 14 1.23 -18.94 18.00
N LEU A 15 1.42 -20.22 17.67
CA LEU A 15 2.68 -20.70 17.09
C LEU A 15 3.00 -19.96 15.78
N VAL A 16 2.03 -19.86 14.87
CA VAL A 16 2.22 -19.20 13.57
C VAL A 16 2.43 -17.70 13.75
N THR A 17 1.72 -17.08 14.69
CA THR A 17 1.84 -15.65 15.01
C THR A 17 3.24 -15.36 15.55
N SER A 18 3.71 -16.07 16.56
CA SER A 18 5.09 -15.94 17.06
C SER A 18 6.11 -16.19 15.96
N TYR A 19 5.93 -17.24 15.15
CA TYR A 19 6.85 -17.51 14.05
C TYR A 19 6.93 -16.39 13.01
N TYR A 20 5.86 -15.62 12.76
CA TYR A 20 5.86 -14.54 11.77
C TYR A 20 5.97 -13.13 12.34
N ALA A 21 5.75 -12.93 13.64
CA ALA A 21 5.80 -11.62 14.31
C ALA A 21 7.08 -11.42 15.12
N ASP A 22 7.63 -12.47 15.72
CA ASP A 22 8.82 -12.34 16.56
C ASP A 22 10.09 -12.23 15.71
N GLU A 23 11.14 -11.64 16.29
CA GLU A 23 12.46 -11.55 15.69
C GLU A 23 13.35 -12.67 16.22
N PHE A 24 13.90 -13.47 15.30
CA PHE A 24 14.96 -14.41 15.63
C PHE A 24 16.32 -13.74 15.49
N GLU A 25 17.31 -14.24 16.24
CA GLU A 25 18.70 -13.80 16.10
C GLU A 25 19.18 -13.98 14.65
N GLU A 26 19.78 -12.95 14.05
CA GLU A 26 20.14 -12.92 12.63
C GLU A 26 21.13 -14.03 12.23
N ALA A 27 22.01 -14.44 13.15
CA ALA A 27 22.93 -15.55 12.96
C ALA A 27 22.24 -16.93 13.01
N SER A 28 20.99 -16.99 13.47
CA SER A 28 20.26 -18.25 13.62
C SER A 28 19.73 -18.74 12.27
N LYS A 29 19.71 -20.07 12.12
CA LYS A 29 19.07 -20.72 10.97
C LYS A 29 17.58 -20.34 10.85
N LEU A 30 16.90 -20.18 11.98
CA LEU A 30 15.49 -19.83 12.04
C LEU A 30 15.22 -18.44 11.46
N PHE A 31 16.10 -17.46 11.69
CA PHE A 31 15.97 -16.14 11.06
C PHE A 31 15.96 -16.23 9.53
N HIS A 32 16.90 -17.00 8.95
CA HIS A 32 16.96 -17.17 7.51
C HIS A 32 15.75 -17.94 6.95
N GLU A 33 15.29 -18.98 7.65
CA GLU A 33 14.09 -19.73 7.27
C GLU A 33 12.83 -18.83 7.33
N GLN A 34 12.67 -18.04 8.40
CA GLN A 34 11.57 -17.10 8.59
C GLN A 34 11.58 -16.03 7.49
N ARG A 35 12.72 -15.40 7.24
CA ARG A 35 12.88 -14.41 6.16
C ARG A 35 12.53 -15.00 4.80
N PHE A 36 13.03 -16.21 4.50
CA PHE A 36 12.68 -16.89 3.25
C PHE A 36 11.18 -17.16 3.15
N SER A 37 10.56 -17.62 4.25
CA SER A 37 9.12 -17.90 4.29
C SER A 37 8.31 -16.63 4.03
N ARG A 38 8.61 -15.52 4.73
CA ARG A 38 7.94 -14.22 4.57
C ARG A 38 8.00 -13.71 3.13
N ILE A 39 9.14 -13.90 2.44
CA ILE A 39 9.33 -13.40 1.06
C ILE A 39 8.69 -14.33 0.01
N ARG A 40 8.79 -15.65 0.18
CA ARG A 40 8.51 -16.61 -0.91
C ARG A 40 7.30 -17.50 -0.70
N ARG A 41 6.91 -17.79 0.55
CA ARG A 41 5.88 -18.80 0.87
C ARG A 41 4.62 -18.17 1.45
N LEU A 42 4.80 -17.30 2.44
CA LEU A 42 3.71 -16.63 3.13
C LEU A 42 2.75 -15.91 2.18
N PRO A 43 3.21 -15.20 1.11
CA PRO A 43 2.29 -14.59 0.15
C PRO A 43 1.38 -15.61 -0.54
N GLY A 44 1.90 -16.80 -0.88
CA GLY A 44 1.11 -17.88 -1.47
C GLY A 44 0.08 -18.45 -0.50
N VAL A 45 0.49 -18.65 0.76
CA VAL A 45 -0.42 -19.10 1.84
C VAL A 45 -1.57 -18.11 2.03
N PHE A 46 -1.29 -16.81 2.11
CA PHE A 46 -2.33 -15.78 2.21
C PHE A 46 -3.28 -15.81 1.00
N ALA A 47 -2.74 -15.92 -0.22
CA ALA A 47 -3.57 -15.98 -1.43
C ALA A 47 -4.52 -17.19 -1.40
N GLU A 48 -4.03 -18.37 -1.01
CA GLU A 48 -4.83 -19.59 -0.89
C GLU A 48 -5.89 -19.48 0.22
N ILE A 49 -5.56 -18.91 1.38
CA ILE A 49 -6.51 -18.68 2.47
C ILE A 49 -7.61 -17.73 2.02
N LEU A 50 -7.26 -16.61 1.39
CA LEU A 50 -8.24 -15.62 0.92
C LEU A 50 -9.17 -16.21 -0.15
N GLU A 51 -8.64 -17.05 -1.04
CA GLU A 51 -9.46 -17.76 -2.02
C GLU A 51 -10.39 -18.78 -1.37
N GLY A 52 -9.88 -19.56 -0.41
CA GLY A 52 -10.70 -20.48 0.39
C GLY A 52 -11.79 -19.76 1.18
N ALA A 53 -11.48 -18.60 1.75
CA ALA A 53 -12.38 -17.79 2.55
C ALA A 53 -13.59 -17.26 1.79
N ARG A 54 -13.55 -17.24 0.44
CA ARG A 54 -14.73 -16.92 -0.38
C ARG A 54 -15.85 -17.93 -0.21
N ARG A 55 -15.55 -19.14 0.27
CA ARG A 55 -16.51 -20.23 0.47
C ARG A 55 -16.97 -20.37 1.92
N TRP A 56 -16.39 -19.60 2.83
CA TRP A 56 -16.79 -19.62 4.25
C TRP A 56 -18.13 -18.94 4.44
N GLU A 57 -18.77 -19.18 5.59
CA GLU A 57 -19.94 -18.41 5.98
C GLU A 57 -19.57 -16.93 6.18
N ALA A 58 -20.55 -16.04 5.99
CA ALA A 58 -20.31 -14.61 6.07
C ALA A 58 -19.76 -14.15 7.43
N SER A 59 -20.16 -14.82 8.51
CA SER A 59 -19.66 -14.59 9.88
C SER A 59 -18.17 -14.94 10.01
N GLU A 60 -17.74 -16.06 9.46
CA GLU A 60 -16.35 -16.54 9.53
C GLU A 60 -15.41 -15.70 8.67
N ARG A 61 -15.86 -15.28 7.48
CA ARG A 61 -15.06 -14.45 6.57
C ARG A 61 -14.87 -13.02 7.07
N ARG A 62 -15.79 -12.52 7.92
CA ARG A 62 -15.88 -11.11 8.27
C ARG A 62 -14.58 -10.57 8.88
N GLY A 63 -14.04 -11.24 9.90
CA GLY A 63 -12.84 -10.78 10.60
C GLY A 63 -11.61 -10.70 9.69
N LEU A 64 -11.41 -11.73 8.86
CA LEU A 64 -10.33 -11.73 7.86
C LEU A 64 -10.49 -10.59 6.85
N GLY A 65 -11.72 -10.34 6.39
CA GLY A 65 -12.00 -9.24 5.47
C GLY A 65 -11.74 -7.86 6.06
N GLU A 66 -12.04 -7.66 7.34
CA GLU A 66 -11.80 -6.41 8.06
C GLU A 66 -10.29 -6.10 8.19
N GLU A 67 -9.46 -7.09 8.56
CA GLU A 67 -8.00 -6.89 8.63
C GLU A 67 -7.37 -6.65 7.25
N VAL A 68 -7.83 -7.34 6.20
CA VAL A 68 -7.36 -7.08 4.82
C VAL A 68 -7.68 -5.66 4.37
N LEU A 69 -8.89 -5.17 4.67
CA LEU A 69 -9.30 -3.81 4.33
C LEU A 69 -8.43 -2.78 5.07
N LYS A 70 -8.22 -2.98 6.37
CA LYS A 70 -7.40 -2.09 7.21
C LYS A 70 -5.96 -1.99 6.70
N GLU A 71 -5.35 -3.11 6.30
CA GLU A 71 -4.01 -3.09 5.72
C GLU A 71 -3.99 -2.39 4.36
N ALA A 72 -4.98 -2.65 3.50
CA ALA A 72 -5.09 -1.97 2.21
C ALA A 72 -5.23 -0.44 2.37
N GLU A 73 -6.02 0.01 3.35
CA GLU A 73 -6.15 1.43 3.70
C GLU A 73 -4.82 2.01 4.19
N ALA A 74 -4.08 1.30 5.06
CA ALA A 74 -2.79 1.75 5.55
C ALA A 74 -1.76 1.93 4.42
N VAL A 75 -1.69 0.97 3.48
CA VAL A 75 -0.84 1.06 2.28
C VAL A 75 -1.23 2.28 1.43
N LEU A 76 -2.51 2.45 1.13
CA LEU A 76 -2.99 3.60 0.34
C LEU A 76 -2.69 4.94 1.02
N MET A 77 -2.84 5.04 2.33
CA MET A 77 -2.51 6.27 3.08
C MET A 77 -1.01 6.59 3.01
N LEU A 78 -0.15 5.57 3.10
CA LEU A 78 1.29 5.73 2.99
C LEU A 78 1.69 6.21 1.58
N GLU A 79 1.23 5.50 0.54
CA GLU A 79 1.49 5.87 -0.86
C GLU A 79 1.02 7.29 -1.18
N ASN A 80 -0.17 7.67 -0.68
CA ASN A 80 -0.72 9.00 -0.87
C ASN A 80 0.13 10.06 -0.16
N SER A 81 0.57 9.80 1.08
CA SER A 81 1.50 10.69 1.80
C SER A 81 2.81 10.89 1.04
N GLU A 82 3.40 9.82 0.51
CA GLU A 82 4.63 9.89 -0.28
C GLU A 82 4.44 10.66 -1.60
N ALA A 83 3.30 10.45 -2.27
CA ALA A 83 2.92 11.21 -3.45
C ALA A 83 2.76 12.71 -3.12
N TRP A 84 2.07 13.07 -2.04
CA TRP A 84 1.94 14.46 -1.59
C TRP A 84 3.27 15.11 -1.26
N GLN A 85 4.17 14.41 -0.57
CA GLN A 85 5.50 14.93 -0.27
C GLN A 85 6.30 15.20 -1.56
N SER A 86 6.19 14.30 -2.54
CA SER A 86 6.80 14.47 -3.86
C SER A 86 6.22 15.67 -4.61
N LEU A 87 4.90 15.83 -4.61
CA LEU A 87 4.20 16.97 -5.21
C LEU A 87 4.58 18.29 -4.55
N GLN A 88 4.65 18.33 -3.22
CA GLN A 88 5.04 19.52 -2.48
C GLN A 88 6.49 19.93 -2.81
N SER A 89 7.41 18.96 -2.90
CA SER A 89 8.80 19.21 -3.29
C SER A 89 8.90 19.82 -4.69
N ILE A 90 8.12 19.31 -5.65
CA ILE A 90 8.03 19.88 -7.01
C ILE A 90 7.46 21.30 -6.98
N SER A 91 6.38 21.53 -6.21
CA SER A 91 5.78 22.85 -6.04
C SER A 91 6.78 23.85 -5.47
N ASP A 92 7.49 23.49 -4.40
CA ASP A 92 8.49 24.35 -3.78
C ASP A 92 9.67 24.64 -4.72
N ALA A 93 10.09 23.66 -5.53
CA ALA A 93 11.09 23.86 -6.58
C ALA A 93 10.59 24.82 -7.67
N ALA A 94 9.31 24.73 -8.04
CA ALA A 94 8.67 25.64 -8.99
C ALA A 94 8.49 27.06 -8.44
N MET A 95 8.18 27.23 -7.16
CA MET A 95 8.09 28.56 -6.55
C MET A 95 9.46 29.23 -6.33
N ARG A 96 10.54 28.45 -6.19
CA ARG A 96 11.91 28.96 -6.07
C ARG A 96 12.55 29.35 -7.40
N LYS A 97 12.09 28.77 -8.51
CA LYS A 97 12.50 29.17 -9.87
C LYS A 97 11.41 30.09 -10.41
N ASP A 98 11.69 31.37 -10.56
CA ASP A 98 10.76 32.37 -11.15
C ASP A 98 10.28 32.05 -12.60
N ASN A 99 10.51 30.84 -13.14
CA ASN A 99 10.17 30.49 -14.51
C ASN A 99 10.14 28.97 -14.80
N ILE A 100 9.52 28.13 -13.97
CA ILE A 100 9.22 26.74 -14.42
C ILE A 100 8.08 26.79 -15.44
N SER A 101 8.35 26.32 -16.65
CA SER A 101 7.33 26.18 -17.71
C SER A 101 6.25 25.19 -17.27
N THR A 102 4.99 25.47 -17.61
CA THR A 102 3.86 24.55 -17.39
C THR A 102 4.13 23.14 -17.90
N GLU A 103 4.88 23.01 -19.00
CA GLU A 103 5.29 21.72 -19.57
C GLU A 103 6.20 20.92 -18.62
N GLN A 104 7.11 21.59 -17.92
CA GLN A 104 7.97 20.95 -16.93
C GLN A 104 7.21 20.57 -15.67
N ILE A 105 6.15 21.31 -15.31
CA ILE A 105 5.23 20.91 -14.24
C ILE A 105 4.52 19.61 -14.64
N TYR A 106 3.95 19.54 -15.84
CA TYR A 106 3.27 18.32 -16.32
C TYR A 106 4.20 17.11 -16.37
N GLN A 107 5.43 17.26 -16.89
CA GLN A 107 6.40 16.15 -16.91
C GLN A 107 6.76 15.68 -15.50
N ASN A 108 6.99 16.59 -14.55
CA ASN A 108 7.30 16.22 -13.16
C ASN A 108 6.09 15.56 -12.47
N LEU A 109 4.88 16.07 -12.68
CA LEU A 109 3.64 15.46 -12.15
C LEU A 109 3.39 14.07 -12.74
N SER A 110 3.67 13.87 -14.03
CA SER A 110 3.54 12.58 -14.70
C SER A 110 4.54 11.53 -14.20
N THR A 111 5.63 11.94 -13.55
CA THR A 111 6.58 11.02 -12.89
C THR A 111 6.18 10.63 -11.47
N VAL A 112 5.29 11.41 -10.84
CA VAL A 112 4.83 11.18 -9.45
C VAL A 112 3.48 10.46 -9.42
N LEU A 113 2.61 10.72 -10.40
CA LEU A 113 1.38 9.96 -10.57
C LEU A 113 1.72 8.64 -11.26
N PRO A 114 1.45 7.47 -10.63
CA PRO A 114 1.72 6.19 -11.27
C PRO A 114 0.89 6.11 -12.56
N VAL A 115 1.57 6.04 -13.71
CA VAL A 115 0.97 5.61 -14.97
C VAL A 115 0.57 4.15 -14.77
N GLU A 116 -0.72 3.95 -14.49
CA GLU A 116 -1.46 2.67 -14.47
C GLU A 116 -0.65 1.43 -14.03
N HIS A 117 -0.76 1.10 -12.74
CA HIS A 117 -0.33 -0.23 -12.26
C HIS A 117 -1.34 -1.30 -12.74
N PRO A 118 -0.93 -2.33 -13.50
CA PRO A 118 -1.85 -3.31 -14.10
C PRO A 118 -2.45 -4.32 -13.12
N THR A 119 -2.25 -4.16 -11.80
CA THR A 119 -2.61 -5.18 -10.80
C THR A 119 -3.67 -4.77 -9.78
N VAL A 120 -4.16 -3.52 -9.79
CA VAL A 120 -5.21 -3.07 -8.84
C VAL A 120 -6.37 -2.44 -9.61
N GLN A 121 -7.13 -3.25 -10.35
CA GLN A 121 -8.13 -2.77 -11.31
C GLN A 121 -9.41 -2.12 -10.71
N HIS A 122 -9.61 -2.02 -9.39
CA HIS A 122 -10.85 -1.43 -8.85
C HIS A 122 -10.65 -0.43 -7.70
N GLY A 123 -9.68 -0.63 -6.81
CA GLY A 123 -9.39 0.33 -5.74
C GLY A 123 -8.64 1.57 -6.21
N SER A 124 -7.75 1.40 -7.20
CA SER A 124 -6.92 2.48 -7.74
C SER A 124 -7.74 3.50 -8.53
N GLU A 125 -8.82 3.08 -9.21
CA GLU A 125 -9.67 3.99 -10.00
C GLU A 125 -10.37 5.04 -9.12
N ILE A 126 -10.81 4.65 -7.92
CA ILE A 126 -11.46 5.57 -6.97
C ILE A 126 -10.42 6.54 -6.38
N ALA A 127 -9.24 6.05 -6.01
CA ALA A 127 -8.16 6.89 -5.49
C ALA A 127 -7.63 7.87 -6.56
N LEU A 128 -7.47 7.41 -7.80
CA LEU A 128 -7.07 8.24 -8.95
C LEU A 128 -8.15 9.27 -9.29
N ALA A 129 -9.44 8.92 -9.21
CA ALA A 129 -10.53 9.86 -9.41
C ALA A 129 -10.55 10.95 -8.32
N GLN A 130 -10.30 10.60 -7.06
CA GLN A 130 -10.22 11.55 -5.95
C GLN A 130 -8.99 12.46 -6.06
N LEU A 131 -7.82 11.90 -6.41
CA LEU A 131 -6.61 12.68 -6.65
C LEU A 131 -6.78 13.63 -7.85
N TRP A 132 -7.43 13.18 -8.93
CA TRP A 132 -7.74 14.03 -10.09
C TRP A 132 -8.67 15.19 -9.72
N GLN A 133 -9.69 14.94 -8.91
CA GLN A 133 -10.60 15.99 -8.41
C GLN A 133 -9.86 17.02 -7.56
N LEU A 134 -8.96 16.59 -6.67
CA LEU A 134 -8.15 17.49 -5.84
C LEU A 134 -7.17 18.31 -6.68
N LEU A 135 -6.54 17.70 -7.69
CA LEU A 135 -5.60 18.38 -8.58
C LEU A 135 -6.32 19.43 -9.45
N HIS A 136 -7.50 19.10 -9.96
CA HIS A 136 -8.35 20.06 -10.68
C HIS A 136 -8.84 21.21 -9.79
N TYR A 137 -9.19 20.92 -8.52
CA TYR A 137 -9.54 21.94 -7.54
C TYR A 137 -8.37 22.89 -7.26
N CYS A 138 -7.17 22.36 -7.00
CA CYS A 138 -5.96 23.16 -6.80
C CYS A 138 -5.65 24.05 -8.01
N ILE A 139 -5.74 23.52 -9.23
CA ILE A 139 -5.55 24.30 -10.47
C ILE A 139 -6.60 25.42 -10.59
N SER A 140 -7.86 25.14 -10.20
CA SER A 140 -8.93 26.14 -10.23
C SER A 140 -8.75 27.28 -9.20
N GLN A 141 -8.17 26.97 -8.04
CA GLN A 141 -7.89 27.94 -6.96
C GLN A 141 -6.66 28.82 -7.25
N VAL A 142 -5.68 28.29 -7.99
CA VAL A 142 -4.44 29.02 -8.36
C VAL A 142 -4.68 30.05 -9.49
N GLY A 143 -5.91 30.19 -9.99
CA GLY A 143 -6.27 31.29 -10.90
C GLY A 143 -5.57 31.16 -12.26
N TYR A 144 -5.97 30.17 -13.05
CA TYR A 144 -5.54 30.00 -14.43
C TYR A 144 -5.99 31.21 -15.28
N GLN A 145 -5.14 32.23 -15.42
CA GLN A 145 -5.32 33.29 -16.42
C GLN A 145 -4.91 32.73 -17.78
N LYS A 146 -5.91 32.44 -18.62
CA LYS A 146 -5.72 32.08 -20.04
C LYS A 146 -4.78 33.11 -20.70
N PRO A 147 -3.67 32.72 -21.34
CA PRO A 147 -2.90 33.65 -22.14
C PRO A 147 -3.79 34.12 -23.30
N LYS A 148 -4.01 35.44 -23.39
CA LYS A 148 -4.69 36.06 -24.53
C LYS A 148 -3.73 36.04 -25.72
N TYR A 149 -4.10 35.32 -26.76
CA TYR A 149 -3.51 35.45 -28.09
C TYR A 149 -3.86 36.81 -28.69
#